data_AF-A0A1E3QMX3-F1
#
_entry.id   AF-A0A1E3QMX3-F1
#
_cell.length_a   1.000
_cell.length_b   1.000
_cell.length_c   1.000
_cell.angle_alpha   90.00
_cell.angle_beta   90.00
_cell.angle_gamma   90.00
#
_symmetry.space_group_name_H-M   'P 1'
#
loop_
_entity.id
_entity.type
_entity.pdbx_description
1 polymer ?
#
loop_
_entity_poly.entity_id
_entity_poly.type
_entity_poly.pdbx_seq_one_letter_code
_entity_poly.pdbx_strand_id
1 'polypeptide(L)' 'NDKCNEYLCPDTLVCVSGPAECPCPFPDSQLKCVLPGDANYVCISKPETAKEVRDCAWVMKAYEGLI' A
#
# COMPACT_ATOMS: atom_id res chain seq x y z
N ASN A 1 -0.44 -27.24 4.37
CA ASN A 1 0.19 -26.49 3.26
C ASN A 1 0.34 -25.07 3.76
N ASP A 2 0.95 -24.94 4.94
CA ASP A 2 0.77 -23.82 5.86
C ASP A 2 2.15 -23.31 6.19
N LYS A 3 2.65 -22.39 5.37
CA LYS A 3 3.94 -21.73 5.60
C LYS A 3 3.78 -20.21 5.78
N CYS A 4 2.66 -19.79 6.35
CA CYS A 4 2.45 -18.42 6.82
C CYS A 4 2.13 -18.53 8.32
N ASN A 5 3.09 -18.21 9.20
CA ASN A 5 2.81 -18.15 10.65
C ASN A 5 2.19 -16.80 11.06
N GLU A 6 2.30 -15.78 10.22
CA GLU A 6 2.02 -14.39 10.60
C GLU A 6 0.81 -13.82 9.83
N TYR A 7 0.93 -13.53 8.53
CA TYR A 7 -0.19 -13.03 7.73
C TYR A 7 -0.07 -13.45 6.25
N LEU A 8 -1.15 -14.03 5.71
CA LEU A 8 -1.28 -14.37 4.29
C LEU A 8 -2.07 -13.26 3.59
N CYS A 9 -1.44 -12.54 2.66
CA CYS A 9 -2.10 -11.51 1.89
C CYS A 9 -3.19 -12.12 0.99
N PRO A 10 -4.47 -11.73 1.08
CA PRO A 10 -5.54 -12.34 0.29
C PRO A 10 -5.43 -12.02 -1.22
N ASP A 11 -4.85 -10.88 -1.57
CA ASP A 11 -4.68 -10.45 -2.96
C ASP A 11 -3.52 -11.15 -3.67
N THR A 12 -2.38 -11.27 -2.98
CA THR A 12 -1.12 -11.71 -3.59
C THR A 12 -0.68 -13.09 -3.15
N LEU A 13 -1.35 -13.66 -2.14
CA LEU A 13 -1.06 -14.96 -1.53
C LEU A 13 0.39 -15.07 -1.00
N VAL A 14 0.98 -13.93 -0.63
CA VAL A 14 2.35 -13.86 -0.09
C VAL A 14 2.29 -13.94 1.44
N CYS A 15 3.24 -14.66 2.03
CA CYS A 15 3.44 -14.69 3.47
C CYS A 15 4.29 -13.49 3.91
N VAL A 16 3.73 -12.67 4.80
CA VAL A 16 4.39 -11.50 5.38
C VAL A 16 4.14 -11.44 6.89
N SER A 17 4.89 -10.61 7.62
CA SER A 17 4.75 -10.51 9.08
C SER A 17 3.51 -9.75 9.54
N GLY A 18 2.87 -8.99 8.65
CA GLY A 18 1.62 -8.32 8.95
C GLY A 18 0.95 -7.73 7.70
N PRO A 19 -0.32 -7.30 7.80
CA PRO A 19 -1.05 -6.76 6.67
C PRO A 19 -0.30 -5.61 5.99
N ALA A 20 0.33 -4.72 6.77
CA ALA A 20 1.15 -3.59 6.31
C ALA A 20 2.24 -3.94 5.27
N GLU A 21 2.76 -5.15 5.36
CA GLU A 21 3.89 -5.58 4.54
C GLU A 21 3.46 -6.21 3.23
N CYS A 22 2.16 -6.47 3.06
CA CYS A 22 1.63 -7.05 1.84
C CYS A 22 2.06 -6.23 0.61
N PRO A 23 2.62 -6.88 -0.42
CA PRO A 23 2.86 -6.22 -1.69
C PRO A 23 1.53 -5.94 -2.37
N CYS A 24 1.47 -4.83 -3.12
CA CYS A 24 0.32 -4.53 -3.97
C CYS A 24 0.25 -5.56 -5.11
N PRO A 25 -0.96 -5.94 -5.57
CA PRO A 25 -1.13 -6.93 -6.63
C PRO A 25 -0.49 -6.52 -7.97
N PHE A 26 -0.35 -5.22 -8.22
CA PHE A 26 0.26 -4.70 -9.46
C PHE A 26 1.42 -3.74 -9.14
N PRO A 27 2.61 -4.20 -8.77
CA PRO A 27 3.73 -3.31 -8.39
C PRO A 27 4.22 -2.41 -9.55
N ASP A 28 3.96 -2.78 -10.80
CA ASP A 28 4.31 -1.96 -11.97
C ASP A 28 3.39 -0.75 -12.16
N SER A 29 2.08 -0.92 -11.90
CA SER A 29 1.05 0.10 -12.09
C SER A 29 0.49 0.67 -10.79
N GLN A 30 0.90 0.15 -9.64
CA GLN A 30 0.47 0.59 -8.33
C GLN A 30 1.67 0.89 -7.44
N LEU A 31 1.50 1.91 -6.60
CA LEU A 31 2.45 2.38 -5.63
C LEU A 31 1.93 2.03 -4.23
N LYS A 32 2.77 1.37 -3.43
CA LYS A 32 2.48 1.11 -2.01
C LYS A 32 2.84 2.33 -1.18
N CYS A 33 1.86 2.89 -0.48
CA CYS A 33 2.03 4.01 0.44
C CYS A 33 1.77 3.55 1.86
N VAL A 34 2.79 3.63 2.71
CA VAL A 34 2.65 3.34 4.14
C VAL A 34 2.20 4.62 4.84
N LEU A 35 1.05 4.56 5.48
CA LEU A 35 0.46 5.66 6.22
C LEU A 35 1.10 5.76 7.61
N PRO A 36 1.47 6.98 8.06
CA PRO A 36 1.97 7.18 9.42
C PRO A 36 0.82 7.08 10.42
N GLY A 37 0.91 6.19 11.41
CA GLY A 37 -0.08 6.10 12.51
C GLY A 37 -0.32 4.69 13.02
N ASP A 38 -0.61 3.75 12.13
CA ASP A 38 -1.16 2.43 12.52
C ASP A 38 -0.72 1.27 11.62
N ALA A 39 0.44 1.41 10.96
CA ALA A 39 0.91 0.44 9.96
C ALA A 39 -0.13 0.16 8.86
N ASN A 40 -1.02 1.12 8.58
CA ASN A 40 -1.93 1.02 7.46
C ASN A 40 -1.16 1.27 6.17
N TYR A 41 -1.43 0.47 5.16
CA TYR A 41 -0.85 0.64 3.84
C TYR A 41 -2.00 0.79 2.84
N VAL A 42 -1.76 1.56 1.81
CA VAL A 42 -2.69 1.69 0.70
C VAL A 42 -1.94 1.54 -0.61
N CYS A 43 -2.55 0.79 -1.52
CA CYS A 43 -2.10 0.63 -2.88
C CYS A 43 -2.88 1.63 -3.73
N ILE A 44 -2.18 2.63 -4.27
CA ILE A 44 -2.76 3.58 -5.21
C ILE A 44 -2.22 3.31 -6.60
N SER A 45 -2.96 3.66 -7.64
CA SER A 45 -2.43 3.61 -9.00
C SER A 45 -1.25 4.58 -9.13
N LYS A 46 -0.16 4.10 -9.72
CA LYS A 46 1.01 4.91 -10.03
C LYS A 46 0.59 5.98 -11.03
N PRO A 47 0.83 7.27 -10.76
CA PRO A 47 0.46 8.32 -11.69
C PRO A 47 1.28 8.20 -12.98
N GLU A 48 0.62 8.32 -14.12
CA GLU A 48 1.28 8.25 -15.44
C GLU A 48 1.94 9.59 -15.78
N THR A 49 1.48 10.68 -15.17
CA THR A 49 2.00 12.03 -15.44
C THR A 49 2.26 12.82 -14.17
N ALA A 50 3.32 13.64 -14.18
CA ALA A 50 3.69 14.55 -13.09
C ALA A 50 2.62 15.63 -12.76
N LYS A 51 1.49 15.64 -13.48
CA LYS A 51 0.32 16.48 -13.17
C LYS A 51 -0.67 15.80 -12.23
N GLU A 52 -0.60 14.49 -12.09
CA GLU A 52 -1.46 13.75 -11.17
C GLU A 52 -0.90 13.88 -9.76
N VAL A 53 -1.61 14.61 -8.91
CA VAL A 53 -1.22 14.84 -7.51
C VAL A 53 -1.45 13.59 -6.66
N ARG A 54 -1.97 12.49 -7.20
CA ARG A 54 -2.38 11.30 -6.42
C ARG A 54 -1.19 10.38 -6.10
N ASP A 55 -0.10 10.94 -5.64
CA ASP A 55 1.06 10.21 -5.13
C ASP A 55 0.89 9.86 -3.65
N CYS A 56 1.80 9.05 -3.10
CA CYS A 56 1.84 8.79 -1.66
C CYS A 56 1.88 10.07 -0.83
N ALA A 57 2.51 11.14 -1.32
CA ALA A 57 2.56 12.42 -0.61
C ALA A 57 1.17 13.05 -0.44
N TRP A 58 0.29 12.91 -1.43
CA TRP A 58 -1.09 13.41 -1.33
C TRP A 58 -1.95 12.51 -0.47
N VAL A 59 -1.75 11.20 -0.57
CA VAL A 59 -2.40 10.23 0.32
C VAL A 59 -2.08 10.52 1.79
N MET A 60 -0.81 10.77 2.11
CA MET A 60 -0.39 11.13 3.47
C MET A 60 -1.08 12.41 3.93
N LYS A 61 -1.08 13.46 3.11
CA LYS A 61 -1.80 14.71 3.43
C LYS A 61 -3.29 14.50 3.62
N ALA A 62 -3.92 13.62 2.83
CA ALA A 62 -5.36 13.36 2.90
C ALA A 62 -5.70 12.60 4.17
N TYR A 63 -4.84 11.67 4.57
CA TYR A 63 -4.95 10.95 5.83
C TYR A 63 -4.81 11.87 7.04
N GLU A 64 -3.90 12.86 6.96
CA GLU A 64 -3.74 13.90 7.98
C GLU A 64 -4.87 14.96 7.97
N GLY A 65 -5.81 14.89 7.02
CA GLY A 65 -6.92 15.84 6.90
C GLY A 65 -6.52 17.22 6.36
N LEU A 66 -5.41 17.31 5.62
CA LEU A 66 -4.83 18.55 5.09
C LEU A 66 -5.31 18.91 3.67
N ILE A 67 -6.36 18.24 3.16
CA ILE A 67 -6.91 18.39 1.79
C ILE A 67 -8.43 18.55 1.84
#